data_AF-A0A7C2HVQ5-F1
#
_entry.id   AF-A0A7C2HVQ5-F1
#
_cell.length_a   1.000
_cell.length_b   1.000
_cell.length_c   1.000
_cell.angle_alpha   90.00
_cell.angle_beta   90.00
_cell.angle_gamma   90.00
#
_symmetry.space_group_name_H-M   'P 1'
#
loop_
_entity.id
_entity.type
_entity.pdbx_description
1 polymer ?
#
loop_
_entity_poly.entity_id
_entity_poly.type
_entity_poly.pdbx_seq_one_letter_code
_entity_poly.pdbx_strand_id
1 'polypeptide(L)'
;MTGQTRPPHTVLRSATPTAHDPERLRRPLEHGVIVVAAHSGAPAWPVDPDRTDALRRLLRAYPNLWLDNSGLATPSRARHLLRFARDDEIAARTLYGSDYPVPSWPLLAWRRLGRRALTLQRDPNPVRRDLALKRALGYPPATETRAAVVLPALARALTGR
;
A
#
# COMPACT_ATOMS: atom_id res chain seq x y z
N MET A 1 -28.34 1.27 -27.08
CA MET A 1 -27.04 1.91 -26.85
C MET A 1 -26.83 2.05 -25.35
N THR A 2 -26.19 1.06 -24.72
CA THR A 2 -25.96 1.05 -23.28
C THR A 2 -24.67 1.81 -22.98
N GLY A 3 -24.82 3.05 -22.51
CA GLY A 3 -23.71 3.87 -22.02
C GLY A 3 -23.12 3.24 -20.77
N GLN A 4 -21.98 2.60 -20.92
CA GLN A 4 -21.20 2.07 -19.80
C GLN A 4 -20.56 3.26 -19.10
N THR A 5 -21.19 3.73 -18.02
CA THR A 5 -20.62 4.74 -17.12
C THR A 5 -19.32 4.18 -16.53
N ARG A 6 -18.18 4.77 -16.91
CA ARG A 6 -16.91 4.47 -16.26
C ARG A 6 -17.04 4.85 -14.78
N PRO A 7 -16.73 3.96 -13.84
CA PRO A 7 -16.70 4.34 -12.44
C PRO A 7 -15.60 5.40 -12.23
N PRO A 8 -15.75 6.29 -11.24
CA PRO A 8 -14.90 7.46 -11.06
C PRO A 8 -13.48 7.14 -10.54
N HIS A 9 -13.09 5.86 -10.48
CA HIS A 9 -11.73 5.46 -10.14
C HIS A 9 -10.89 5.28 -11.42
N THR A 10 -9.92 6.17 -11.62
CA THR A 10 -8.94 5.99 -12.69
C THR A 10 -7.90 4.99 -12.24
N VAL A 11 -7.96 3.76 -12.77
CA VAL A 11 -6.82 2.84 -12.72
C VAL A 11 -5.88 3.23 -13.85
N LEU A 12 -4.78 3.92 -13.52
CA LEU A 12 -3.74 4.23 -14.49
C LEU A 12 -3.05 2.93 -14.91
N ARG A 13 -3.33 2.48 -16.15
CA ARG A 13 -2.69 1.30 -16.72
C ARG A 13 -1.23 1.64 -17.04
N SER A 14 -0.32 1.08 -16.26
CA SER A 14 1.13 1.26 -16.40
C SER A 14 1.69 0.37 -17.52
N ALA A 15 2.13 0.96 -18.63
CA ALA A 15 2.89 0.27 -19.69
C ALA A 15 4.27 0.93 -19.96
N THR A 16 4.80 1.73 -19.02
CA THR A 16 6.07 2.46 -19.20
C THR A 16 7.05 2.18 -18.06
N PRO A 17 8.38 2.11 -18.33
CA PRO A 17 9.41 1.82 -17.31
C PRO A 17 9.45 2.81 -16.14
N THR A 18 8.86 4.01 -16.30
CA THR A 18 8.82 5.07 -15.29
C THR A 18 7.50 5.12 -14.51
N ALA A 19 6.60 4.15 -14.71
CA ALA A 19 5.31 4.15 -14.01
C ALA A 19 5.41 4.05 -12.49
N HIS A 20 6.52 3.55 -11.98
CA HIS A 20 6.81 3.46 -10.55
C HIS A 20 7.45 4.73 -9.98
N ASP A 21 7.66 5.78 -10.78
CA ASP A 21 8.22 7.04 -10.28
C ASP A 21 7.19 7.82 -9.45
N PRO A 22 7.42 8.03 -8.14
CA PRO A 22 6.49 8.76 -7.28
C PRO A 22 6.21 10.18 -7.78
N GLU A 23 7.15 10.83 -8.47
CA GLU A 23 6.98 12.21 -8.97
C GLU A 23 5.82 12.33 -9.98
N ARG A 24 5.39 11.23 -10.59
CA ARG A 24 4.19 11.20 -11.45
C ARG A 24 2.90 11.46 -10.68
N LEU A 25 2.90 11.26 -9.36
CA LEU A 25 1.78 11.58 -8.48
C LEU A 25 1.66 13.08 -8.23
N ARG A 26 2.69 13.89 -8.52
CA ARG A 26 2.71 15.32 -8.19
C ARG A 26 1.56 16.08 -8.83
N ARG A 27 1.31 15.87 -10.13
CA ARG A 27 0.20 16.55 -10.84
C ARG A 27 -1.18 16.29 -10.23
N PRO A 28 -1.63 15.03 -10.03
CA PRO A 28 -2.92 14.81 -9.39
C PRO A 28 -2.95 15.36 -7.95
N LEU A 29 -1.85 15.28 -7.21
CA LEU A 29 -1.76 15.83 -5.86
C LEU A 29 -1.90 17.35 -5.82
N GLU A 30 -1.26 18.09 -6.73
CA GLU A 30 -1.38 19.55 -6.89
C GLU A 30 -2.82 19.99 -7.18
N HIS A 31 -3.62 19.13 -7.83
CA HIS A 31 -5.02 19.39 -8.14
C HIS A 31 -5.96 18.94 -7.01
N GLY A 32 -5.43 18.59 -5.83
CA GLY A 32 -6.22 18.21 -4.67
C GLY A 32 -6.83 16.80 -4.73
N VAL A 33 -6.44 15.98 -5.71
CA VAL A 33 -6.94 14.60 -5.81
C VAL A 33 -6.41 13.79 -4.63
N ILE A 34 -7.30 13.05 -3.95
CA ILE A 34 -6.87 12.07 -2.95
C ILE A 34 -6.25 10.87 -3.68
N VAL A 35 -4.97 10.63 -3.44
CA VAL A 35 -4.20 9.56 -4.08
C VAL A 35 -3.86 8.49 -3.05
N VAL A 36 -4.11 7.22 -3.37
CA VAL A 36 -3.60 6.08 -2.60
C VAL A 36 -2.55 5.36 -3.47
N ALA A 37 -1.28 5.48 -3.11
CA ALA A 37 -0.19 4.79 -3.80
C ALA A 37 -0.11 3.33 -3.37
N ALA A 38 -0.43 2.44 -4.31
CA ALA A 38 -0.41 1.00 -4.08
C ALA A 38 0.98 0.49 -3.67
N HIS A 39 0.98 -0.49 -2.77
CA HIS A 39 2.17 -1.16 -2.23
C HIS A 39 3.18 -0.19 -1.60
N SER A 40 2.73 0.99 -1.17
CA SER A 40 3.58 2.09 -0.68
C SER A 40 4.71 2.43 -1.66
N GLY A 41 4.45 2.32 -2.98
CA GLY A 41 5.46 2.56 -4.01
C GLY A 41 6.66 1.60 -3.95
N ALA A 42 6.55 0.48 -3.23
CA ALA A 42 7.62 -0.49 -3.14
C ALA A 42 7.92 -1.12 -4.51
N PRO A 43 9.21 -1.28 -4.86
CA PRO A 43 9.63 -1.82 -6.15
C PRO A 43 8.96 -3.16 -6.43
N ALA A 44 8.57 -3.40 -7.68
CA ALA A 44 7.95 -4.67 -8.06
C ALA A 44 9.00 -5.78 -8.12
N TRP A 45 10.20 -5.42 -8.56
CA TRP A 45 11.35 -6.29 -8.70
C TRP A 45 12.56 -5.77 -7.91
N PRO A 46 13.44 -6.66 -7.44
CA PRO A 46 14.65 -6.24 -6.70
C PRO A 46 15.59 -5.31 -7.49
N VAL A 47 15.51 -5.33 -8.82
CA VAL A 47 16.31 -4.48 -9.72
C VAL A 47 15.72 -3.08 -9.89
N ASP A 48 14.45 -2.88 -9.52
CA ASP A 48 13.80 -1.58 -9.63
C ASP A 48 14.39 -0.63 -8.56
N PRO A 49 14.59 0.66 -8.88
CA PRO A 49 15.14 1.61 -7.94
C PRO A 49 14.22 1.80 -6.73
N ASP A 50 14.80 1.79 -5.52
CA ASP A 50 14.06 2.13 -4.31
C ASP A 50 13.84 3.65 -4.24
N ARG A 51 12.60 4.09 -4.49
CA ARG A 51 12.21 5.52 -4.52
C ARG A 51 11.56 5.98 -3.22
N THR A 52 11.77 5.27 -2.11
CA THR A 52 11.13 5.59 -0.82
C THR A 52 11.41 7.03 -0.36
N ASP A 53 12.60 7.58 -0.59
CA ASP A 53 12.89 8.97 -0.19
C ASP A 53 12.11 9.99 -1.02
N ALA A 54 11.90 9.72 -2.31
CA ALA A 54 11.03 10.54 -3.14
C ALA A 54 9.57 10.47 -2.67
N LEU A 55 9.11 9.27 -2.33
CA LEU A 55 7.78 9.07 -1.75
C LEU A 55 7.61 9.86 -0.44
N ARG A 56 8.59 9.83 0.47
CA ARG A 56 8.57 10.62 1.71
C ARG A 56 8.48 12.12 1.44
N ARG A 57 9.24 12.63 0.47
CA ARG A 57 9.17 14.06 0.10
C ARG A 57 7.74 14.43 -0.30
N LEU A 58 7.08 13.60 -1.10
CA LEU A 58 5.70 13.84 -1.50
C LEU A 58 4.72 13.71 -0.33
N LEU A 59 4.89 12.74 0.58
CA LEU A 59 4.02 12.62 1.77
C LEU A 59 4.08 13.84 2.67
N ARG A 60 5.26 14.45 2.81
CA ARG A 60 5.42 15.70 3.58
C ARG A 60 4.80 16.90 2.86
N ALA A 61 4.92 16.94 1.53
CA ALA A 61 4.43 18.07 0.73
C ALA A 61 2.91 18.03 0.49
N TYR A 62 2.30 16.85 0.42
CA TYR A 62 0.92 16.67 -0.01
C TYR A 62 0.09 15.86 1.01
N PRO A 63 -0.80 16.51 1.78
CA PRO A 63 -1.62 15.83 2.80
C PRO A 63 -2.68 14.89 2.20
N ASN A 64 -2.99 15.05 0.91
CA ASN A 64 -3.88 14.21 0.11
C ASN A 64 -3.19 12.96 -0.47
N LEU A 65 -1.90 12.72 -0.19
CA LEU A 65 -1.21 11.48 -0.51
C LEU A 65 -1.32 10.46 0.64
N TRP A 66 -1.86 9.30 0.30
CA TRP A 66 -1.94 8.13 1.14
C TRP A 66 -1.23 6.95 0.47
N LEU A 67 -0.92 5.92 1.25
CA LEU A 67 -0.29 4.69 0.78
C LEU A 67 -1.15 3.49 1.17
N ASP A 68 -0.93 2.33 0.57
CA ASP A 68 -1.36 1.06 1.18
C ASP A 68 -0.19 0.11 1.41
N ASN A 69 -0.39 -0.92 2.24
CA ASN A 69 0.60 -1.98 2.46
C ASN A 69 0.27 -3.27 1.69
N SER A 70 -0.53 -3.18 0.65
CA SER A 70 -0.94 -4.32 -0.18
C SER A 70 0.27 -4.93 -0.89
N GLY A 71 0.29 -6.26 -1.04
CA GLY A 71 1.32 -6.97 -1.82
C GLY A 71 2.74 -6.96 -1.23
N LEU A 72 2.94 -6.35 -0.06
CA LEU A 72 4.27 -6.24 0.59
C LEU A 72 4.77 -7.59 1.13
N ALA A 73 3.88 -8.51 1.47
CA ALA A 73 4.21 -9.84 2.00
C ALA A 73 4.62 -10.86 0.92
N THR A 74 5.34 -10.38 -0.10
CA THR A 74 5.87 -11.17 -1.21
C THR A 74 7.40 -11.14 -1.20
N PRO A 75 8.09 -12.14 -1.81
CA PRO A 75 9.55 -12.18 -1.81
C PRO A 75 10.22 -10.91 -2.35
N SER A 76 9.68 -10.29 -3.41
CA SER A 76 10.27 -9.09 -4.00
C SER A 76 10.15 -7.83 -3.12
N ARG A 77 9.18 -7.80 -2.19
CA ARG A 77 8.88 -6.62 -1.33
C ARG A 77 9.08 -6.87 0.16
N ALA A 78 9.58 -8.05 0.56
CA ALA A 78 9.77 -8.43 1.95
C ALA A 78 10.65 -7.44 2.74
N ARG A 79 11.68 -6.88 2.10
CA ARG A 79 12.53 -5.86 2.72
C ARG A 79 11.73 -4.61 3.10
N HIS A 80 10.82 -4.17 2.23
CA HIS A 80 9.96 -3.01 2.43
C HIS A 80 8.86 -3.29 3.45
N LEU A 81 8.25 -4.48 3.45
CA LEU A 81 7.34 -4.92 4.52
C LEU A 81 7.99 -4.74 5.90
N LEU A 82 9.21 -5.24 6.03
CA LEU A 82 9.96 -5.17 7.29
C LEU A 82 10.38 -3.73 7.60
N ARG A 83 10.82 -2.94 6.61
CA ARG A 83 11.24 -1.55 6.85
C ARG A 83 10.07 -0.66 7.23
N PHE A 84 8.97 -0.70 6.49
CA PHE A 84 7.82 0.18 6.67
C PHE A 84 7.04 -0.08 7.95
N ALA A 85 7.13 -1.28 8.53
CA ALA A 85 6.58 -1.55 9.86
C ALA A 85 7.25 -0.73 10.99
N ARG A 86 8.45 -0.16 10.75
CA ARG A 86 9.24 0.62 11.73
C ARG A 86 9.40 2.08 11.34
N ASP A 87 8.57 2.52 10.40
CA ASP A 87 8.71 3.79 9.73
C ASP A 87 7.47 4.62 10.01
N ASP A 88 7.52 5.41 11.08
CA ASP A 88 6.34 6.11 11.59
C ASP A 88 5.77 7.09 10.56
N GLU A 89 6.62 7.72 9.76
CA GLU A 89 6.20 8.65 8.70
C GLU A 89 5.39 7.92 7.60
N ILE A 90 5.89 6.78 7.13
CA ILE A 90 5.16 5.94 6.15
C ILE A 90 3.89 5.38 6.79
N ALA A 91 4.02 4.72 7.96
CA ALA A 91 2.93 4.03 8.64
C ALA A 91 1.79 4.99 9.04
N ALA A 92 2.07 6.25 9.33
CA ALA A 92 1.07 7.29 9.61
C ALA A 92 0.17 7.60 8.40
N ARG A 93 0.60 7.28 7.18
CA ARG A 93 -0.13 7.52 5.92
C ARG A 93 -0.51 6.23 5.18
N THR A 94 -0.28 5.06 5.79
CA THR A 94 -0.55 3.75 5.15
C THR A 94 -1.92 3.17 5.53
N LEU A 95 -2.68 2.69 4.55
CA LEU A 95 -3.89 1.90 4.72
C LEU A 95 -3.58 0.41 4.64
N TYR A 96 -4.41 -0.41 5.28
CA TYR A 96 -4.39 -1.84 5.05
C TYR A 96 -4.99 -2.16 3.68
N GLY A 97 -4.25 -2.94 2.90
CA GLY A 97 -4.77 -3.66 1.73
C GLY A 97 -4.13 -5.03 1.69
N SER A 98 -4.87 -6.07 1.32
CA SER A 98 -4.33 -7.44 1.25
C SER A 98 -3.70 -7.77 -0.10
N ASP A 99 -4.10 -7.07 -1.16
CA ASP A 99 -3.78 -7.39 -2.56
C ASP A 99 -4.30 -8.77 -3.00
N TYR A 100 -5.46 -9.21 -2.50
CA TYR A 100 -5.99 -10.51 -2.90
C TYR A 100 -6.23 -10.54 -4.43
N PRO A 101 -5.79 -11.58 -5.16
CA PRO A 101 -5.39 -12.91 -4.70
C PRO A 101 -3.88 -13.15 -4.47
N VAL A 102 -3.05 -12.10 -4.41
CA VAL A 102 -1.61 -12.23 -4.16
C VAL A 102 -1.37 -12.94 -2.81
N PRO A 103 -0.52 -13.99 -2.78
CA PRO A 103 -0.26 -14.73 -1.55
C PRO A 103 0.60 -13.94 -0.57
N SER A 104 0.31 -14.10 0.72
CA SER A 104 1.14 -13.60 1.81
C SER A 104 2.07 -14.69 2.35
N TRP A 105 3.33 -14.34 2.55
CA TRP A 105 4.40 -15.25 2.97
C TRP A 105 5.03 -14.83 4.32
N PRO A 106 4.36 -15.08 5.45
CA PRO A 106 4.89 -14.80 6.79
C PRO A 106 6.31 -15.32 7.07
N LEU A 107 6.73 -16.42 6.44
CA LEU A 107 8.09 -16.97 6.62
C LEU A 107 9.19 -16.00 6.19
N LEU A 108 8.91 -15.04 5.30
CA LEU A 108 9.86 -13.99 4.94
C LEU A 108 10.25 -13.10 6.14
N ALA A 109 9.41 -13.08 7.18
CA ALA A 109 9.66 -12.37 8.43
C ALA A 109 10.28 -13.25 9.53
N TRP A 110 10.79 -14.46 9.20
CA TRP A 110 11.35 -15.41 10.17
C TRP A 110 12.36 -14.78 11.14
N ARG A 111 13.30 -13.97 10.63
CA ARG A 111 14.32 -13.31 11.48
C ARG A 111 13.73 -12.38 12.55
N ARG A 112 12.51 -11.89 12.36
CA ARG A 112 11.82 -10.99 13.31
C ARG A 112 10.80 -11.71 14.18
N LEU A 113 10.10 -12.70 13.64
CA LEU A 113 8.96 -13.33 14.29
C LEU A 113 9.26 -14.75 14.81
N GLY A 114 10.37 -15.36 14.40
CA GLY A 114 10.75 -16.72 14.73
C GLY A 114 9.60 -17.70 14.46
N ARG A 115 9.32 -18.59 15.43
CA ARG A 115 8.25 -19.59 15.34
C ARG A 115 6.87 -19.02 15.07
N ARG A 116 6.60 -17.76 15.44
CA ARG A 116 5.31 -17.10 15.15
C ARG A 116 5.07 -17.00 13.65
N ALA A 117 6.11 -16.83 12.82
CA ALA A 117 5.98 -16.84 11.37
C ALA A 117 5.44 -18.17 10.83
N LEU A 118 5.86 -19.32 11.39
CA LEU A 118 5.33 -20.64 11.02
C LEU A 118 3.85 -20.76 11.35
N THR A 119 3.46 -20.31 12.54
CA THR A 119 2.05 -20.32 12.97
C THR A 119 1.19 -19.49 12.02
N LEU A 120 1.66 -18.28 11.66
CA LEU A 120 0.96 -17.41 10.72
C LEU A 120 0.87 -18.04 9.32
N GLN A 121 1.96 -18.63 8.81
CA GLN A 121 2.00 -19.23 7.48
C GLN A 121 0.94 -20.34 7.27
N ARG A 122 0.54 -21.03 8.35
CA ARG A 122 -0.45 -22.11 8.33
C ARG A 122 -1.89 -21.63 8.14
N ASP A 123 -2.17 -20.33 8.26
CA ASP A 123 -3.52 -19.81 8.04
C ASP A 123 -3.92 -19.97 6.57
N PRO A 124 -4.95 -20.77 6.24
CA PRO A 124 -5.34 -20.99 4.84
C PRO A 124 -5.92 -19.73 4.19
N ASN A 125 -6.44 -18.78 4.98
CA ASN A 125 -7.00 -17.54 4.43
C ASN A 125 -5.88 -16.52 4.18
N PRO A 126 -5.55 -16.18 2.92
CA PRO A 126 -4.43 -15.29 2.60
C PRO A 126 -4.62 -13.87 3.14
N VAL A 127 -5.87 -13.37 3.22
CA VAL A 127 -6.19 -12.05 3.75
C VAL A 127 -5.97 -12.02 5.26
N ARG A 128 -6.49 -13.02 5.98
CA ARG A 128 -6.31 -13.12 7.44
C ARG A 128 -4.85 -13.32 7.81
N ARG A 129 -4.15 -14.15 7.04
CA ARG A 129 -2.70 -14.39 7.14
C ARG A 129 -1.91 -13.09 7.01
N ASP A 130 -2.20 -12.30 5.99
CA ASP A 130 -1.51 -11.04 5.71
C ASP A 130 -1.75 -10.00 6.81
N LEU A 131 -3.00 -9.82 7.22
CA LEU A 131 -3.35 -8.93 8.33
C LEU A 131 -2.65 -9.34 9.62
N ALA A 132 -2.68 -10.62 9.96
CA ALA A 132 -2.05 -11.15 11.17
C ALA A 132 -0.51 -10.99 11.14
N LEU A 133 0.11 -11.14 9.97
CA LEU A 133 1.53 -10.85 9.75
C LEU A 133 1.85 -9.37 10.01
N LYS A 134 1.08 -8.44 9.42
CA LYS A 134 1.30 -7.00 9.59
C LYS A 134 1.13 -6.58 11.06
N ARG A 135 0.10 -7.08 11.75
CA ARG A 135 -0.06 -6.91 13.21
C ARG A 135 1.16 -7.43 13.97
N ALA A 136 1.63 -8.64 13.67
CA ALA A 136 2.78 -9.24 14.34
C ALA A 136 4.09 -8.47 14.10
N LEU A 137 4.22 -7.81 12.94
CA LEU A 137 5.38 -6.98 12.59
C LEU A 137 5.36 -5.59 13.24
N GLY A 138 4.24 -5.19 13.85
CA GLY A 138 4.10 -3.91 14.54
C GLY A 138 3.52 -2.78 13.68
N TYR A 139 2.84 -3.08 12.57
CA TYR A 139 2.07 -2.05 11.88
C TYR A 139 1.01 -1.46 12.84
N PRO A 140 0.85 -0.13 12.89
CA PRO A 140 -0.10 0.51 13.81
C PRO A 140 -1.55 0.03 13.55
N PRO A 141 -2.38 -0.17 14.59
CA PRO A 141 -3.79 -0.51 14.42
C PRO A 141 -4.55 0.50 13.53
N ALA A 142 -4.13 1.77 13.54
CA ALA A 142 -4.67 2.81 12.68
C ALA A 142 -4.57 2.47 11.18
N THR A 143 -3.56 1.71 10.75
CA THR A 143 -3.45 1.26 9.35
C THR A 143 -4.67 0.45 8.92
N GLU A 144 -5.27 -0.33 9.83
CA GLU A 144 -6.43 -1.18 9.54
C GLU A 144 -7.74 -0.39 9.41
N THR A 145 -7.92 0.67 10.21
CA THR A 145 -9.17 1.43 10.28
C THR A 145 -9.19 2.65 9.35
N ARG A 146 -8.01 3.16 8.95
CA ARG A 146 -7.87 4.38 8.14
C ARG A 146 -8.58 4.34 6.80
N ALA A 147 -8.77 3.17 6.20
CA ALA A 147 -9.57 3.00 4.99
C ALA A 147 -11.00 3.50 5.14
N ALA A 148 -11.61 3.33 6.32
CA ALA A 148 -12.95 3.80 6.61
C ALA A 148 -13.06 5.34 6.65
N VAL A 149 -11.95 6.07 6.74
CA VAL A 149 -11.92 7.54 6.71
C VAL A 149 -11.54 8.06 5.34
N VAL A 150 -10.49 7.49 4.74
CA VAL A 150 -9.92 7.96 3.47
C VAL A 150 -10.84 7.61 2.28
N LEU A 151 -11.39 6.39 2.23
CA LEU A 151 -12.19 5.96 1.08
C LEU A 151 -13.54 6.69 0.98
N PRO A 152 -14.27 6.99 2.07
CA PRO A 152 -15.46 7.83 1.97
C PRO A 152 -15.14 9.28 1.58
N ALA A 153 -14.02 9.85 2.03
CA ALA A 153 -13.58 11.16 1.56
C ALA A 153 -13.30 11.15 0.05
N LEU A 154 -12.67 10.09 -0.46
CA LEU A 154 -12.49 9.87 -1.90
C LEU A 154 -13.85 9.74 -2.60
N ALA A 155 -14.78 8.92 -2.10
CA ALA A 155 -16.10 8.73 -2.71
C ALA A 155 -16.90 10.04 -2.79
N ARG A 156 -16.86 10.87 -1.74
CA ARG A 156 -17.46 12.21 -1.71
C ARG A 156 -16.85 13.14 -2.77
N ALA A 157 -15.52 13.21 -2.82
CA ALA A 157 -14.80 13.99 -3.82
C ALA A 157 -15.17 13.57 -5.26
N LEU A 158 -15.37 12.27 -5.50
CA LEU A 158 -15.75 11.73 -6.80
C LEU A 158 -17.23 11.93 -7.15
N THR A 159 -18.11 12.12 -6.16
CA THR A 159 -19.56 12.23 -6.37
C THR A 159 -20.11 13.66 -6.20
N GLY A 160 -19.25 14.62 -5.86
CA GLY A 160 -19.63 16.03 -5.63
C GLY A 160 -20.58 16.23 -4.45
N ARG A 161 -20.60 15.29 -3.50
CA ARG A 161 -21.48 15.26 -2.33
C ARG A 161 -20.68 15.28 -1.03
#